data_AF-A0A2A4N1C4-F1
#
_entry.id   AF-A0A2A4N1C4-F1
#
_cell.length_a   1.000
_cell.length_b   1.000
_cell.length_c   1.000
_cell.angle_alpha   90.00
_cell.angle_beta   90.00
_cell.angle_gamma   90.00
#
_symmetry.space_group_name_H-M   'P 1'
#
loop_
_entity.id
_entity.type
_entity.pdbx_description
1 polymer ?
#
loop_
_entity_poly.entity_id
_entity_poly.type
_entity_poly.pdbx_seq_one_letter_code
_entity_poly.pdbx_strand_id
1 'polypeptide(L)'
;MNRIRKNIGTISIFLFLGMLSLPLISYSQCPMCRASAETNLKAGGTVGKGLNDGILYLLAMPYLLVGTIGFLWYRNSKKNQRQPSNDFFK
;
A
#
# COMPACT_ATOMS: atom_id res chain seq x y z
N MET A 1 -3.29 27.23 34.49
CA MET A 1 -3.36 27.20 33.01
C MET A 1 -2.45 26.16 32.34
N ASN A 2 -1.19 26.00 32.77
CA ASN A 2 -0.23 25.08 32.11
C ASN A 2 -0.53 23.58 32.32
N ARG A 3 -1.22 23.21 33.40
CA ARG A 3 -1.65 21.82 33.66
C ARG A 3 -2.79 21.38 32.74
N ILE A 4 -3.72 22.28 32.45
CA ILE A 4 -4.85 22.05 31.53
C ILE A 4 -4.36 21.96 30.08
N ARG A 5 -3.43 22.84 29.68
CA ARG A 5 -2.81 22.81 28.34
C ARG A 5 -2.02 21.53 28.09
N LYS A 6 -1.32 21.01 29.12
CA LYS A 6 -0.62 19.71 29.05
C LYS A 6 -1.60 18.55 28.91
N ASN A 7 -2.69 18.55 29.69
CA ASN A 7 -3.70 17.50 29.63
C ASN A 7 -4.45 17.49 28.28
N ILE A 8 -4.75 18.65 27.71
CA ILE A 8 -5.35 18.78 26.37
C ILE A 8 -4.40 18.23 25.30
N GLY A 9 -3.10 18.53 25.40
CA GLY A 9 -2.10 17.97 24.49
C GLY A 9 -2.01 16.45 24.59
N THR A 10 -2.00 15.90 25.81
CA THR A 10 -1.97 14.43 26.01
C THR A 10 -3.25 13.75 25.53
N ILE A 11 -4.42 14.37 25.71
CA ILE A 11 -5.70 13.85 25.21
C ILE A 11 -5.73 13.86 23.67
N SER A 12 -5.26 14.94 23.04
CA SER A 12 -5.18 15.05 21.58
C SER A 12 -4.24 13.99 20.97
N ILE A 13 -3.08 13.76 21.60
CA ILE A 13 -2.13 12.72 21.18
C ILE A 13 -2.73 11.31 21.30
N PHE A 14 -3.41 11.02 22.41
CA PHE A 14 -4.09 9.73 22.60
C PHE A 14 -5.23 9.51 21.60
N LEU A 15 -6.00 10.57 21.29
CA LEU A 15 -7.08 10.53 20.30
C LEU A 15 -6.54 10.27 18.88
N PHE A 16 -5.43 10.91 18.52
CA PHE A 16 -4.76 10.73 17.24
C PHE A 16 -4.17 9.31 17.10
N LEU A 17 -3.51 8.79 18.15
CA LEU A 17 -3.02 7.40 18.18
C LEU A 17 -4.16 6.37 18.10
N GLY A 18 -5.30 6.66 18.74
CA GLY A 18 -6.51 5.84 18.63
C GLY A 18 -7.07 5.80 17.21
N MET A 19 -7.04 6.91 16.47
CA MET A 19 -7.47 6.94 15.07
C MET A 19 -6.55 6.16 14.12
N LEU A 20 -5.25 6.08 14.42
CA LEU A 20 -4.26 5.30 13.66
C LEU A 20 -4.41 3.79 13.81
N SER A 21 -5.14 3.33 14.83
CA SER A 21 -5.31 1.91 15.16
C SER A 21 -6.67 1.34 14.75
N LEU A 22 -7.49 2.11 14.01
CA LEU A 22 -8.67 1.53 13.36
C LEU A 22 -8.21 0.62 12.21
N PRO A 23 -8.62 -0.66 12.19
CA PRO A 23 -8.38 -1.50 11.03
C PRO A 23 -9.10 -0.90 9.82
N LEU A 24 -8.33 -0.60 8.77
CA LEU A 24 -8.84 -0.32 7.43
C LEU A 24 -9.48 -1.60 6.90
N ILE A 25 -10.69 -1.93 7.36
CA ILE A 25 -11.50 -2.96 6.74
C ILE A 25 -11.69 -2.49 5.30
N SER A 26 -10.97 -3.15 4.41
CA SER A 26 -10.85 -2.82 2.99
C SER A 26 -12.13 -3.22 2.26
N TYR A 27 -13.21 -2.50 2.53
CA TYR A 27 -14.31 -2.37 1.59
C TYR A 27 -14.01 -1.12 0.78
N SER A 28 -13.62 -1.32 -0.48
CA SER A 28 -13.54 -0.31 -1.54
C SER A 28 -14.38 0.94 -1.23
N GLN A 29 -13.74 2.12 -1.22
CA GLN A 29 -14.37 3.43 -0.93
C GLN A 29 -15.45 3.86 -1.96
N CYS A 30 -15.95 2.93 -2.78
CA CYS A 30 -17.23 3.01 -3.46
C CYS A 30 -18.00 1.71 -3.18
N PRO A 31 -18.64 1.57 -2.00
CA PRO A 31 -19.36 0.35 -1.60
C PRO A 31 -20.59 0.07 -2.49
N MET A 32 -21.08 1.07 -3.23
CA MET A 32 -22.22 0.92 -4.14
C MET A 32 -21.89 0.04 -5.36
N CYS A 33 -20.72 0.20 -5.98
CA CYS A 33 -20.37 -0.55 -7.19
C CYS A 33 -20.08 -2.04 -6.89
N ARG A 34 -19.49 -2.32 -5.72
CA ARG A 34 -19.20 -3.67 -5.26
C ARG A 34 -20.47 -4.42 -4.84
N ALA A 35 -21.36 -3.76 -4.09
CA ALA A 35 -22.64 -4.33 -3.68
C ALA A 35 -23.56 -4.64 -4.87
N SER A 36 -23.55 -3.79 -5.91
CA SER A 36 -24.35 -4.01 -7.12
C SER A 36 -23.86 -5.21 -7.94
N ALA A 37 -22.54 -5.37 -8.10
CA ALA A 37 -21.99 -6.54 -8.81
C ALA A 37 -22.26 -7.86 -8.06
N GLU A 38 -22.23 -7.84 -6.72
CA GLU A 38 -22.56 -9.00 -5.89
C GLU A 38 -24.06 -9.35 -5.88
N THR A 39 -24.97 -8.37 -5.89
CA THR A 39 -26.42 -8.64 -6.00
C THR A 39 -26.80 -9.19 -7.38
N ASN A 40 -26.16 -8.71 -8.46
CA ASN A 40 -26.33 -9.26 -9.81
C ASN A 40 -25.91 -10.74 -9.87
N LEU A 41 -24.83 -11.13 -9.19
CA LEU A 41 -24.44 -12.55 -9.09
C LEU A 41 -25.47 -13.41 -8.36
N LYS A 42 -26.04 -12.92 -7.24
CA LYS A 42 -27.05 -13.66 -6.45
C LYS A 42 -28.36 -13.85 -7.21
N ALA A 43 -28.68 -12.96 -8.15
CA ALA A 43 -29.82 -13.06 -9.05
C ALA A 43 -29.54 -13.93 -10.30
N GLY A 44 -28.36 -14.55 -10.41
CA GLY A 44 -27.98 -15.44 -11.54
C GLY A 44 -27.19 -14.75 -12.67
N GLY A 45 -26.83 -13.48 -12.51
CA GLY A 45 -25.94 -12.77 -13.43
C GLY A 45 -24.48 -13.19 -13.29
N THR A 46 -23.63 -12.84 -14.27
CA THR A 46 -22.21 -13.23 -14.32
C THR A 46 -21.23 -12.11 -13.97
N VAL A 47 -21.75 -10.90 -13.73
CA VAL A 47 -21.00 -9.63 -13.65
C VAL A 47 -19.97 -9.56 -12.52
N GLY A 48 -20.09 -10.38 -11.47
CA GLY A 48 -19.13 -10.43 -10.36
C GLY A 48 -18.19 -11.65 -10.33
N LYS A 49 -18.25 -12.57 -11.32
CA LYS A 49 -17.37 -13.75 -11.32
C LYS A 49 -15.93 -13.29 -11.55
N GLY A 50 -15.04 -13.55 -10.59
CA GLY A 50 -13.61 -13.17 -10.67
C GLY A 50 -13.22 -11.91 -9.89
N LEU A 51 -14.15 -11.29 -9.13
CA LEU A 51 -13.84 -10.09 -8.34
C LEU A 51 -12.74 -10.32 -7.27
N ASN A 52 -12.67 -11.52 -6.70
CA ASN A 52 -11.64 -11.89 -5.71
C ASN A 52 -10.23 -11.91 -6.34
N ASP A 53 -10.11 -12.39 -7.57
CA ASP A 53 -8.84 -12.42 -8.31
C ASP A 53 -8.40 -11.00 -8.70
N GLY A 54 -9.35 -10.12 -9.03
CA GLY A 54 -9.08 -8.71 -9.32
C GLY A 54 -8.48 -7.95 -8.12
N ILE A 55 -8.97 -8.22 -6.91
CA ILE A 55 -8.43 -7.61 -5.68
C ILE A 55 -7.02 -8.10 -5.39
N LEU A 56 -6.78 -9.41 -5.51
CA LEU A 56 -5.45 -10.02 -5.36
C LEU A 56 -4.46 -9.45 -6.39
N TYR A 57 -4.88 -9.26 -7.64
CA TYR A 57 -4.02 -8.70 -8.70
C TYR A 57 -3.63 -7.24 -8.44
N LEU A 58 -4.60 -6.40 -8.02
CA LEU A 58 -4.35 -4.99 -7.69
C LEU A 58 -3.45 -4.82 -6.47
N LEU A 59 -3.57 -5.70 -5.47
CA LEU A 59 -2.68 -5.70 -4.30
C LEU A 59 -1.30 -6.25 -4.64
N ALA A 60 -1.18 -7.26 -5.50
CA ALA A 60 0.11 -7.86 -5.85
C ALA A 60 0.97 -6.96 -6.76
N MET A 61 0.35 -6.22 -7.68
CA MET A 61 1.04 -5.34 -8.64
C MET A 61 2.07 -4.36 -8.05
N PRO A 62 1.75 -3.54 -7.02
CA PRO A 62 2.71 -2.59 -6.47
C PRO A 62 3.94 -3.27 -5.86
N TYR A 63 3.78 -4.42 -5.20
CA TYR A 63 4.90 -5.16 -4.61
C TYR A 63 5.82 -5.75 -5.68
N LEU A 64 5.26 -6.29 -6.76
CA LEU A 64 6.04 -6.82 -7.89
C LEU A 64 6.80 -5.71 -8.61
N LEU A 65 6.18 -4.55 -8.80
CA LEU A 65 6.81 -3.40 -9.45
C LEU A 65 8.00 -2.88 -8.63
N VAL A 66 7.82 -2.69 -7.32
CA VAL A 66 8.92 -2.25 -6.44
C VAL A 66 10.04 -3.30 -6.38
N GLY A 67 9.68 -4.58 -6.26
CA GLY A 67 10.65 -5.68 -6.20
C GLY A 67 11.49 -5.80 -7.48
N THR A 68 10.88 -5.66 -8.66
CA THR A 68 11.58 -5.71 -9.95
C THR A 68 12.53 -4.53 -10.14
N ILE A 69 12.07 -3.30 -9.85
CA ILE A 69 12.93 -2.11 -9.93
C ILE A 69 14.10 -2.21 -8.95
N GLY A 70 13.84 -2.59 -7.70
CA GLY A 70 14.88 -2.77 -6.69
C GLY A 70 15.92 -3.83 -7.09
N PHE A 71 15.47 -4.95 -7.66
CA PHE A 71 16.35 -6.01 -8.16
C PHE A 71 17.23 -5.53 -9.32
N LEU A 72 16.66 -4.83 -10.30
CA LEU A 72 17.41 -4.29 -11.44
C LEU A 72 18.43 -3.24 -10.98
N TRP A 73 18.04 -2.36 -10.05
CA TRP A 73 18.93 -1.36 -9.47
C TRP A 73 20.09 -2.00 -8.70
N TYR A 74 19.81 -3.00 -7.86
CA TYR A 74 20.85 -3.76 -7.15
C TYR A 74 21.82 -4.43 -8.14
N ARG A 75 21.29 -5.07 -9.18
CA ARG A 75 22.11 -5.72 -10.23
C ARG A 75 22.96 -4.71 -10.99
N ASN A 76 22.43 -3.53 -11.31
CA ASN A 76 23.15 -2.48 -12.04
C ASN A 76 24.22 -1.80 -11.16
N SER A 77 23.89 -1.50 -9.91
CA SER A 77 24.82 -0.93 -8.94
C SER A 77 26.02 -1.86 -8.71
N LYS A 78 25.79 -3.17 -8.60
CA LYS A 78 26.86 -4.18 -8.44
C LYS A 78 27.75 -4.33 -9.69
N LYS A 79 27.30 -3.93 -10.88
CA LYS A 79 28.14 -3.86 -12.10
C LYS A 79 29.04 -2.62 -12.07
N ASN A 80 28.55 -1.48 -11.57
CA ASN A 80 29.33 -0.24 -11.47
C ASN A 80 30.41 -0.29 -10.37
N GLN A 81 30.25 -1.15 -9.36
CA GLN A 81 31.27 -1.40 -8.31
C GLN A 81 32.42 -2.31 -8.77
N ARG A 82 32.39 -2.81 -10.03
CA ARG A 82 33.46 -3.62 -10.64
C ARG A 82 34.24 -2.86 -11.72
N GLN A 83 34.28 -1.53 -11.65
CA GLN A 83 35.29 -0.76 -12.35
C GLN A 83 36.40 -0.41 -11.35
N PRO A 84 37.53 -1.16 -11.31
CA PRO A 84 38.72 -0.66 -10.62
C PRO A 84 39.15 0.63 -11.33
N SER A 85 39.22 1.72 -10.57
CA SER A 85 39.71 3.02 -10.99
C SER A 85 41.18 2.91 -11.42
N ASN A 86 41.42 2.64 -12.71
CA ASN A 86 42.76 2.66 -13.33
C ASN A 86 42.96 3.90 -14.21
N ASP A 87 42.32 5.02 -13.86
CA ASP A 87 42.47 6.31 -14.55
C ASP A 87 43.40 7.29 -13.82
N PHE A 88 44.17 6.83 -12.83
CA PHE A 88 45.23 7.64 -12.19
C PHE A 88 46.53 7.71 -13.03
N PHE A 89 46.54 7.15 -14.24
CA PHE A 89 47.72 7.09 -15.12
C PHE A 89 47.47 7.69 -16.52
N LYS A 90 46.87 8.88 -16.58
CA LYS A 90 46.97 9.75 -17.77
C LYS A 90 47.24 11.19 -17.38
#